data_AF-A0A496VKN9-F1
#
_entry.id   AF-A0A496VKN9-F1
#
_cell.length_a   1.000
_cell.length_b   1.000
_cell.length_c   1.000
_cell.angle_alpha   90.00
_cell.angle_beta   90.00
_cell.angle_gamma   90.00
#
_symmetry.space_group_name_H-M   'P 1'
#
loop_
_entity.id
_entity.type
_entity.pdbx_description
1 polymer ?
#
loop_
_entity_poly.entity_id
_entity_poly.type
_entity_poly.pdbx_seq_one_letter_code
_entity_poly.pdbx_strand_id
1 'polypeptide(L)'
;MYNIYQNALQWIRKNGLLPLIWRCHFSDKQLQKKFKHALVFGVEGHYNLSNLIAFKQALLKHIIDVNTVVIKGTYKGQPIKHFFNPGTKLNVLCKNHQFLSAWHLSMKQEKHLLSDGNIT
;
A
#
# COMPACT_ATOMS: atom_id res chain seq x y z
N MET A 1 19.23 -15.24 10.95
CA MET A 1 18.60 -14.05 10.33
C MET A 1 17.21 -13.89 10.90
N TYR A 2 17.04 -12.93 11.81
CA TYR A 2 15.86 -12.79 12.65
C TYR A 2 14.72 -12.17 11.83
N ASN A 3 13.66 -12.94 11.62
CA ASN A 3 12.56 -12.60 10.72
C ASN A 3 11.70 -11.47 11.31
N ILE A 4 11.91 -10.27 10.78
CA ILE A 4 11.20 -9.03 11.13
C ILE A 4 9.66 -9.14 11.07
N TYR A 5 9.06 -10.14 10.39
CA TYR A 5 7.59 -10.27 10.31
C TYR A 5 6.99 -10.96 11.50
N GLN A 6 7.71 -11.92 12.07
CA GLN A 6 7.28 -12.56 13.31
C GLN A 6 7.22 -11.52 14.43
N ASN A 7 8.17 -10.59 14.45
CA ASN A 7 8.17 -9.45 15.37
C ASN A 7 7.05 -8.44 15.05
N ALA A 8 6.82 -8.09 13.78
CA ALA A 8 5.79 -7.11 13.44
C ALA A 8 4.37 -7.61 13.74
N LEU A 9 4.04 -8.86 13.40
CA LEU A 9 2.72 -9.45 13.69
C LEU A 9 2.49 -9.68 15.18
N GLN A 10 3.51 -10.11 15.94
CA GLN A 10 3.41 -10.17 17.40
C GLN A 10 3.26 -8.77 18.02
N TRP A 11 3.99 -7.78 17.51
CA TRP A 11 3.93 -6.41 18.02
C TRP A 11 2.58 -5.73 17.75
N ILE A 12 1.99 -5.92 16.55
CA ILE A 12 0.65 -5.44 16.21
C ILE A 12 -0.41 -6.10 17.09
N ARG A 13 -0.32 -7.42 17.30
CA ARG A 13 -1.22 -8.16 18.21
C ARG A 13 -1.10 -7.68 19.67
N LYS A 14 0.09 -7.28 20.11
CA LYS A 14 0.37 -6.87 21.49
C LYS A 14 0.09 -5.39 21.77
N ASN A 15 0.25 -4.50 20.78
CA ASN A 15 0.21 -3.04 20.98
C ASN A 15 -0.91 -2.33 20.19
N GLY A 16 -1.67 -3.03 19.35
CA GLY A 16 -2.86 -2.50 18.67
C GLY A 16 -2.61 -1.37 17.66
N LEU A 17 -1.36 -1.07 17.33
CA LEU A 17 -0.97 -0.01 16.40
C LEU A 17 0.05 -0.58 15.41
N LEU A 18 0.09 -0.03 14.19
CA LEU A 18 1.21 -0.19 13.26
C LEU A 18 2.27 0.87 13.59
N PRO A 19 3.57 0.62 13.40
CA PRO A 19 4.58 1.65 13.64
C PRO A 19 4.29 2.86 12.74
N LEU A 20 4.55 4.09 13.20
CA LEU A 20 4.16 5.32 12.48
C LEU A 20 4.66 5.37 11.03
N ILE A 21 5.78 4.70 10.74
CA ILE A 21 6.31 4.59 9.37
C ILE A 21 5.35 3.84 8.43
N TRP A 22 4.59 2.88 8.95
CA TRP A 22 3.62 2.04 8.22
C TRP A 22 2.17 2.56 8.26
N ARG A 23 1.90 3.71 8.90
CA ARG A 23 0.54 4.25 8.97
C ARG A 23 0.05 4.73 7.60
N CYS A 24 -1.01 4.08 7.14
CA CYS A 24 -1.89 4.60 6.10
C CYS A 24 -3.35 4.33 6.46
N HIS A 25 -4.17 5.37 6.53
CA HIS A 25 -5.58 5.30 6.87
C HIS A 25 -6.44 5.14 5.62
N PHE A 26 -7.38 4.21 5.67
CA PHE A 26 -8.26 3.87 4.55
C PHE A 26 -9.69 4.26 4.90
N SER A 27 -10.17 5.36 4.31
CA SER A 27 -11.58 5.76 4.40
C SER A 27 -12.40 5.05 3.32
N ASP A 28 -13.64 4.69 3.64
CA ASP A 28 -14.51 3.95 2.73
C ASP A 28 -14.79 4.73 1.44
N LYS A 29 -14.98 6.06 1.56
CA LYS A 29 -15.14 6.96 0.41
C LYS A 29 -13.96 6.87 -0.57
N GLN A 30 -12.73 6.85 -0.04
CA GLN A 30 -11.55 6.81 -0.90
C GLN A 30 -11.29 5.40 -1.44
N LEU A 31 -11.54 4.36 -0.63
CA LEU A 31 -11.49 2.97 -1.08
C LEU A 31 -12.47 2.74 -2.23
N GLN A 32 -13.71 3.19 -2.11
CA GLN A 32 -14.72 3.10 -3.16
C GLN A 32 -14.25 3.82 -4.43
N LYS A 33 -13.75 5.05 -4.32
CA LYS A 33 -13.20 5.82 -5.45
C LYS A 33 -12.06 5.10 -6.17
N LYS A 34 -11.31 4.28 -5.45
CA LYS A 34 -10.12 3.56 -5.94
C LYS A 34 -10.35 2.08 -6.17
N PHE A 35 -11.59 1.60 -6.02
CA PHE A 35 -11.95 0.19 -6.18
C PHE A 35 -11.63 -0.37 -7.58
N LYS A 36 -11.52 0.49 -8.60
CA LYS A 36 -11.03 0.12 -9.93
C LYS A 36 -9.62 -0.54 -9.94
N HIS A 37 -8.86 -0.42 -8.86
CA HIS A 37 -7.56 -1.07 -8.70
C HIS A 37 -7.63 -2.38 -7.92
N ALA A 38 -8.80 -2.79 -7.42
CA ALA A 38 -8.94 -3.96 -6.56
C ALA A 38 -8.51 -5.27 -7.24
N LEU A 39 -8.72 -5.38 -8.56
CA LEU A 39 -8.36 -6.55 -9.36
C LEU A 39 -6.86 -6.91 -9.25
N VAL A 40 -5.96 -5.92 -9.32
CA VAL A 40 -4.51 -6.19 -9.22
C VAL A 40 -4.08 -6.60 -7.81
N PHE A 41 -4.97 -6.44 -6.82
CA PHE A 41 -4.80 -6.94 -5.45
C PHE A 41 -5.56 -8.26 -5.20
N GLY A 42 -6.07 -8.91 -6.26
CA GLY A 42 -6.75 -10.20 -6.18
C GLY A 42 -8.21 -10.13 -5.73
N VAL A 43 -8.84 -8.96 -5.79
CA VAL A 43 -10.27 -8.80 -5.50
C VAL A 43 -11.03 -8.64 -6.81
N GLU A 44 -11.72 -9.72 -7.19
CA GLU A 44 -12.46 -9.82 -8.45
C GLU A 44 -13.92 -9.35 -8.30
N GLY A 45 -14.54 -9.06 -9.45
CA GLY A 45 -15.94 -8.65 -9.53
C GLY A 45 -16.18 -7.16 -9.29
N HIS A 46 -17.46 -6.79 -9.26
CA HIS A 46 -17.91 -5.41 -9.16
C HIS A 46 -17.84 -4.87 -7.72
N TYR A 47 -17.97 -3.55 -7.60
CA TYR A 47 -18.08 -2.91 -6.30
C TYR A 47 -19.32 -3.39 -5.54
N ASN A 48 -19.10 -3.86 -4.32
CA ASN A 48 -20.11 -4.10 -3.29
C ASN A 48 -19.42 -4.03 -1.91
N LEU A 49 -20.19 -4.07 -0.82
CA LEU A 49 -19.63 -3.94 0.53
C LEU A 49 -18.61 -5.04 0.86
N SER A 50 -18.91 -6.29 0.49
CA SER A 50 -18.00 -7.42 0.72
C SER A 50 -16.65 -7.23 0.01
N ASN A 51 -16.70 -6.86 -1.27
CA ASN A 51 -15.52 -6.60 -2.08
C ASN A 51 -14.75 -5.36 -1.61
N LEU A 52 -15.44 -4.34 -1.10
CA LEU A 52 -14.78 -3.15 -0.52
C LEU A 52 -13.97 -3.53 0.73
N ILE A 53 -14.52 -4.39 1.59
CA ILE A 53 -13.85 -4.93 2.78
C ILE A 53 -12.65 -5.78 2.35
N ALA A 54 -12.82 -6.67 1.37
CA ALA A 54 -11.74 -7.48 0.83
C ALA A 54 -10.60 -6.61 0.25
N PHE A 55 -10.94 -5.53 -0.46
CA PHE A 55 -9.96 -4.59 -1.00
C PHE A 55 -9.17 -3.89 0.11
N LYS A 56 -9.85 -3.44 1.18
CA LYS A 56 -9.19 -2.87 2.36
C LYS A 56 -8.23 -3.87 3.00
N GLN A 57 -8.64 -5.12 3.17
CA GLN A 57 -7.80 -6.18 3.73
C GLN A 57 -6.59 -6.47 2.84
N ALA A 58 -6.77 -6.52 1.51
CA ALA A 58 -5.67 -6.74 0.56
C ALA A 58 -4.64 -5.60 0.60
N LEU A 59 -5.09 -4.33 0.70
CA LEU A 59 -4.20 -3.18 0.87
C LEU A 59 -3.43 -3.23 2.20
N LEU A 60 -4.10 -3.61 3.29
CA LEU A 60 -3.44 -3.77 4.60
C LEU A 60 -2.41 -4.89 4.56
N LYS A 61 -2.76 -6.05 3.98
CA LYS A 61 -1.84 -7.17 3.78
C LYS A 61 -0.63 -6.74 2.96
N HIS A 62 -0.84 -6.00 1.88
CA HIS A 62 0.25 -5.44 1.07
C HIS A 62 1.15 -4.53 1.90
N ILE A 63 0.60 -3.59 2.67
CA ILE A 63 1.40 -2.67 3.49
C ILE A 63 2.24 -3.42 4.53
N ILE A 64 1.74 -4.50 5.14
CA ILE A 64 2.49 -5.24 6.18
C ILE A 64 3.29 -6.43 5.64
N ASP A 65 3.17 -6.73 4.35
CA ASP A 65 4.00 -7.73 3.69
C ASP A 65 5.46 -7.32 3.82
N VAL A 66 6.36 -8.27 4.02
CA VAL A 66 7.75 -7.86 4.13
C VAL A 66 8.29 -7.20 2.89
N ASN A 67 8.03 -7.82 1.76
CA ASN A 67 8.75 -7.45 0.58
C ASN A 67 8.33 -6.03 0.19
N THR A 68 7.24 -5.53 0.77
CA THR A 68 6.88 -4.12 0.75
C THR A 68 7.90 -3.23 1.48
N VAL A 69 8.59 -2.42 0.70
CA VAL A 69 9.47 -1.35 1.17
C VAL A 69 8.72 -0.03 1.24
N VAL A 70 9.04 0.78 2.26
CA VAL A 70 8.50 2.13 2.42
C VAL A 70 9.48 3.14 1.80
N ILE A 71 9.06 3.81 0.73
CA ILE A 71 9.86 4.83 0.05
C ILE A 71 9.19 6.19 0.25
N LYS A 72 9.94 7.16 0.79
CA LYS A 72 9.51 8.56 0.81
C LYS A 72 9.82 9.16 -0.56
N GLY A 73 8.82 9.75 -1.19
CA GLY A 73 8.91 10.13 -2.60
C GLY A 73 7.85 11.15 -2.98
N THR A 74 7.59 11.27 -4.29
CA THR A 74 6.52 12.12 -4.79
C THR A 74 5.60 11.42 -5.77
N TYR A 75 4.36 11.88 -5.81
CA TYR A 75 3.43 11.57 -6.88
C TYR A 75 2.93 12.87 -7.49
N LYS A 76 3.22 13.10 -8.77
CA LYS A 76 2.94 14.36 -9.47
C LYS A 76 3.48 15.58 -8.71
N GLY A 77 4.72 15.47 -8.19
CA GLY A 77 5.40 16.52 -7.43
C GLY A 77 4.89 16.73 -6.00
N GLN A 78 3.90 15.95 -5.54
CA GLN A 78 3.39 16.03 -4.17
C GLN A 78 4.07 15.00 -3.28
N PRO A 79 4.60 15.37 -2.11
CA PRO A 79 5.29 14.45 -1.21
C PRO A 79 4.32 13.40 -0.66
N ILE A 80 4.71 12.14 -0.76
CA ILE A 80 3.93 10.98 -0.28
C ILE A 80 4.85 9.86 0.24
N LYS A 81 4.24 8.85 0.84
CA LYS A 81 4.87 7.55 1.10
C LYS A 81 4.37 6.54 0.07
N HIS A 82 5.30 5.77 -0.49
CA HIS A 82 5.04 4.62 -1.33
C HIS A 82 5.28 3.36 -0.49
N PHE A 83 4.30 2.46 -0.50
CA PHE A 83 4.44 1.11 0.02
C PHE A 83 4.57 0.20 -1.19
N PHE A 84 5.80 -0.08 -1.60
CA PHE A 84 6.10 -0.75 -2.86
C PHE A 84 6.65 -2.15 -2.62
N ASN A 85 6.07 -3.16 -3.28
CA ASN A 85 6.57 -4.52 -3.23
C ASN A 85 7.28 -4.85 -4.55
N PRO A 86 8.61 -5.07 -4.57
CA PRO A 86 9.37 -5.31 -5.79
C PRO A 86 9.10 -6.71 -6.38
N GLY A 87 8.52 -7.65 -5.62
CA GLY A 87 8.13 -8.96 -6.13
C GLY A 87 6.83 -8.91 -6.94
N THR A 88 5.82 -8.20 -6.44
CA THR A 88 4.51 -8.07 -7.12
C THR A 88 4.39 -6.83 -8.00
N LYS A 89 5.34 -5.90 -7.90
CA LYS A 89 5.33 -4.55 -8.49
C LYS A 89 4.13 -3.69 -8.07
N LEU A 90 3.37 -4.11 -7.07
CA LEU A 90 2.25 -3.36 -6.53
C LEU A 90 2.76 -2.22 -5.65
N ASN A 91 2.08 -1.08 -5.75
CA ASN A 91 2.39 0.10 -4.97
C ASN A 91 1.11 0.66 -4.33
N VAL A 92 1.18 0.99 -3.05
CA VAL A 92 0.14 1.75 -2.33
C VAL A 92 0.69 3.13 -2.00
N LEU A 93 -0.02 4.17 -2.45
CA LEU A 93 0.33 5.57 -2.20
C LEU A 93 -0.40 6.08 -0.96
N CYS A 94 0.35 6.77 -0.09
CA CYS A 94 -0.18 7.39 1.10
C CYS A 94 0.28 8.84 1.26
N LYS A 95 -0.66 9.78 1.26
CA LYS A 95 -0.38 11.22 1.47
C LYS A 95 -0.88 11.61 2.86
N ASN A 96 -0.02 12.22 3.69
CA ASN A 96 -0.39 12.66 5.04
C ASN A 96 -1.08 11.56 5.86
N HIS A 97 -0.56 10.33 5.79
CA HIS A 97 -1.14 9.13 6.42
C HIS A 97 -2.55 8.75 5.93
N GLN A 98 -3.02 9.29 4.81
CA GLN A 98 -4.27 8.94 4.16
C GLN A 98 -3.99 8.19 2.86
N PHE A 99 -4.70 7.09 2.65
CA PHE A 99 -4.66 6.33 1.41
C PHE A 99 -5.02 7.24 0.25
N LEU A 100 -4.14 7.30 -0.76
CA LEU A 100 -4.37 8.11 -1.94
C LEU A 100 -4.84 7.25 -3.11
N SER A 101 -4.13 6.17 -3.41
CA SER A 101 -4.41 5.26 -4.53
C SER A 101 -3.48 4.03 -4.45
N ALA A 102 -3.72 3.01 -5.26
CA ALA A 102 -2.82 1.87 -5.40
C ALA A 102 -2.89 1.28 -6.81
N TRP A 103 -1.79 0.72 -7.33
CA TRP A 103 -1.76 0.03 -8.64
C TRP A 103 -0.45 -0.74 -8.84
N HIS A 104 -0.40 -1.54 -9.91
CA HIS A 104 0.82 -2.18 -10.40
C HIS A 104 1.68 -1.18 -11.19
N LEU A 105 2.91 -0.92 -10.77
CA LEU A 105 3.79 0.02 -11.47
C LEU A 105 4.24 -0.54 -12.81
N SER A 106 4.33 0.32 -13.83
CA SER A 106 5.05 -0.04 -15.05
C SER A 106 6.56 -0.07 -14.79
N MET A 107 7.34 -0.74 -15.64
CA MET A 107 8.80 -0.77 -15.52
C MET A 107 9.42 0.63 -15.44
N LYS A 108 8.87 1.60 -16.19
CA LYS A 108 9.30 3.00 -16.14
C LYS A 108 9.01 3.62 -14.77
N GLN A 109 7.80 3.46 -14.25
CA GLN A 109 7.42 4.00 -12.95
C GLN A 109 8.21 3.35 -11.80
N GLU A 110 8.46 2.05 -11.87
CA GLU A 110 9.32 1.35 -10.93
C GLU A 110 10.74 1.92 -10.95
N LYS A 111 11.33 2.09 -12.14
CA LYS A 111 12.68 2.66 -12.27
C LYS A 111 12.76 4.03 -11.61
N HIS A 112 11.82 4.93 -11.89
CA HIS A 112 11.80 6.26 -11.26
C HIS A 112 11.59 6.20 -9.74
N LEU A 113 10.66 5.35 -9.27
CA LEU A 113 10.46 5.17 -7.85
C LEU A 113 11.74 4.72 -7.13
N LEU A 114 12.49 3.78 -7.73
CA LEU A 114 13.71 3.24 -7.14
C LEU A 114 14.92 4.17 -7.28
N SER A 115 14.97 5.02 -8.31
CA SER A 115 16.09 5.95 -8.52
C SER A 115 15.95 7.26 -7.76
N ASP A 116 14.76 7.88 -7.82
CA ASP A 116 14.55 9.25 -7.36
C ASP A 116 13.29 9.41 -6.48
N GLY A 117 12.56 8.32 -6.23
CA GLY A 117 11.36 8.32 -5.40
C GLY A 117 10.14 8.93 -6.09
N ASN A 118 10.19 9.29 -7.37
CA ASN A 118 9.10 10.00 -8.02
C ASN A 118 8.29 9.08 -8.93
N ILE A 119 6.98 9.31 -8.95
CA ILE A 119 6.08 8.73 -9.93
C ILE A 119 5.25 9.85 -10.55
N THR A 120 5.32 9.98 -11.87
CA THR A 120 4.55 10.94 -12.67
C THR A 120 3.44 10.28 -13.47
#